data_AF-D2W3S2-F1
#
_entry.id   AF-D2W3S2-F1
#
_cell.length_a   1.000
_cell.length_b   1.000
_cell.length_c   1.000
_cell.angle_alpha   90.00
_cell.angle_beta   90.00
_cell.angle_gamma   90.00
#
_symmetry.space_group_name_H-M   'P 1'
#
loop_
_entity.id
_entity.type
_entity.pdbx_description
1 polymer ?
#
loop_
_entity_poly.entity_id
_entity_poly.type
_entity_poly.pdbx_seq_one_letter_code
_entity_poly.pdbx_strand_id
1 'polypeptide(L)'
;MKIILNFSSGCQWRGVECVYDAPQKKGRVSKRKEFEMKKSQSSGKIVSSPPSSGSSHSTPSGAIPYEPVQRPVLDQTHLNWTRLLDIYYSDLFDDCHTIERNDLERFLFSHADENLPNKREIIAMSLCLKAQLEQSLCFAGAEETAVQAREELSKLFDESNFYVACAYAHLASYEIGCGRFRNARFYVRCLDFYFDELQEDEKSMTKYQKNLRKCKQFLTTESRSETSLKTILHDWYDIYEKYLGITLPLAWKDLINQDLTYDNCLVVINMIDAMISVGRIHLKDSGNIKRLRLYDELAEYIYHGIRIRVLSELNRGKDMIEDSAMKITMKSESDHFIFCPSFIVTPIAVACKVHLHIAKSIELGERKNCDAASPLGPIDYFQVLAKDLRAIKTMAKRFKKVNLVHASMMKEMEAIIERKQFYNALSELISKTNTNTETSSNNHDFTEFENMTTTKDFFQFITNGNNQNGASETNINTEERKKERLEYEHNVNSFLTNFNNVAHPIMEGTNADTFEGYINYEEIHQLFNIRYDSPISFLPDQ
;
A
#
# COMPACT_ATOMS: atom_id res chain seq x y z
N MET A 1 46.71 18.89 21.91
CA MET A 1 46.68 17.67 22.76
C MET A 1 45.83 16.65 22.02
N LYS A 2 46.40 15.55 21.54
CA LYS A 2 45.63 14.50 20.84
C LYS A 2 45.07 13.55 21.89
N ILE A 3 43.78 13.27 21.84
CA ILE A 3 43.12 12.35 22.76
C ILE A 3 42.93 11.03 22.02
N ILE A 4 43.57 9.96 22.48
CA ILE A 4 43.39 8.61 21.96
C ILE A 4 42.30 7.95 22.81
N LEU A 5 41.17 7.60 22.21
CA LEU A 5 40.05 6.92 22.86
C LEU A 5 39.82 5.56 22.20
N ASN A 6 40.00 4.47 22.97
CA ASN A 6 39.85 3.09 22.50
C ASN A 6 38.40 2.57 22.59
N PHE A 7 37.40 3.33 22.12
CA PHE A 7 35.99 2.92 22.29
C PHE A 7 35.07 3.23 21.09
N SER A 8 35.47 2.83 19.87
CA SER A 8 34.46 2.61 18.82
C SER A 8 34.66 1.22 18.19
N SER A 9 33.64 0.38 18.30
CA SER A 9 33.65 -1.02 17.88
C SER A 9 33.90 -1.20 16.37
N GLY A 10 33.61 -0.17 15.57
CA GLY A 10 33.87 -0.17 14.13
C GLY A 10 35.34 0.02 13.74
N CYS A 11 36.11 0.83 14.48
CA CYS A 11 37.53 1.05 14.19
C CYS A 11 38.38 -0.17 14.58
N GLN A 12 38.02 -0.84 15.68
CA GLN A 12 38.72 -2.01 16.20
C GLN A 12 38.63 -3.22 15.25
N TRP A 13 37.49 -3.43 14.58
CA TRP A 13 37.30 -4.53 13.63
C TRP A 13 38.09 -4.35 12.33
N ARG A 14 38.49 -3.12 12.00
CA ARG A 14 39.22 -2.80 10.76
C ARG A 14 40.72 -2.60 10.97
N GLY A 15 41.20 -2.71 12.21
CA GLY A 15 42.61 -2.45 12.54
C GLY A 15 43.06 -1.01 12.25
N VAL A 16 42.13 -0.05 12.23
CA VAL A 16 42.41 1.36 11.94
C VAL A 16 42.40 2.17 13.23
N GLU A 17 43.47 2.90 13.49
CA GLU A 17 43.57 3.80 14.64
C GLU A 17 42.77 5.09 14.38
N CYS A 18 41.73 5.31 15.17
CA CYS A 18 40.86 6.47 15.03
C CYS A 18 41.40 7.64 15.87
N VAL A 19 42.08 8.58 15.20
CA VAL A 19 42.63 9.80 15.81
C VAL A 19 41.65 10.95 15.63
N TYR A 20 41.16 11.50 16.75
CA TYR A 20 40.28 12.67 16.74
C TYR A 20 41.04 13.94 17.12
N ASP A 21 40.81 15.00 16.36
CA ASP A 21 41.26 16.33 16.74
C ASP A 21 40.47 16.85 17.95
N ALA A 22 41.17 17.46 18.89
CA ALA A 22 40.52 18.04 20.07
C ALA A 22 39.48 19.09 19.64
N PRO A 23 38.26 19.05 20.20
CA PRO A 23 37.18 19.93 19.79
C PRO A 23 37.59 21.39 20.02
N GLN A 24 37.71 22.15 18.93
CA GLN A 24 37.93 23.58 19.01
C GLN A 24 36.64 24.26 19.44
N LYS A 25 36.68 25.01 20.56
CA LYS A 25 35.56 25.83 21.04
C LYS A 25 35.18 26.85 19.97
N LYS A 26 34.15 26.58 19.17
CA LYS A 26 33.52 27.58 18.30
C LYS A 26 32.72 28.54 19.17
N GLY A 27 33.15 29.79 19.23
CA GLY A 27 32.41 30.87 19.89
C GLY A 27 31.02 31.04 19.28
N ARG A 28 30.00 31.19 20.14
CA ARG A 28 28.63 31.53 19.75
C ARG A 28 28.61 32.89 19.05
N VAL A 29 28.35 32.91 17.75
CA VAL A 29 27.91 34.13 17.05
C VAL A 29 26.38 34.11 17.06
N SER A 30 25.80 34.99 17.87
CA SER A 30 24.36 35.29 17.89
C SER A 30 23.99 36.05 16.62
N LYS A 31 23.12 35.46 15.78
CA LYS A 31 22.38 36.20 14.75
C LYS A 31 20.89 36.09 15.05
N ARG A 32 20.40 37.15 15.69
CA ARG A 32 18.98 37.48 15.84
C ARG A 32 18.48 37.95 14.48
N LYS A 33 17.45 37.32 13.91
CA LYS A 33 16.74 37.83 12.73
C LYS A 33 15.27 38.00 13.08
N GLU A 34 14.83 39.25 12.98
CA GLU A 34 13.43 39.68 13.03
C GLU A 34 12.64 39.05 11.88
N PHE A 35 11.42 38.60 12.17
CA PHE A 35 10.39 38.37 11.17
C PHE A 35 9.15 39.15 11.61
N GLU A 36 8.88 40.25 10.90
CA GLU A 36 7.66 41.04 11.03
C GLU A 36 6.47 40.32 10.37
N MET A 37 5.34 40.39 11.08
CA MET A 37 4.02 39.95 10.64
C MET A 37 3.48 40.80 9.50
N LYS A 38 2.95 40.16 8.44
CA LYS A 38 1.88 40.75 7.62
C LYS A 38 0.64 39.87 7.72
N LYS A 39 -0.36 40.41 8.43
CA LYS A 39 -1.70 39.84 8.64
C LYS A 39 -2.63 40.50 7.60
N SER A 40 -3.08 39.75 6.60
CA SER A 40 -4.15 40.19 5.68
C SER A 40 -5.48 39.63 6.18
N GLN A 41 -6.38 40.54 6.57
CA GLN A 41 -7.79 40.28 6.80
C GLN A 41 -8.51 40.12 5.45
N SER A 42 -9.21 39.00 5.24
CA SER A 42 -10.28 38.91 4.24
C SER A 42 -11.57 38.44 4.92
N SER A 43 -12.48 39.37 5.13
CA SER A 43 -13.84 39.14 5.61
C SER A 43 -14.72 38.60 4.47
N GLY A 44 -15.01 37.31 4.49
CA GLY A 44 -15.97 36.66 3.60
C GLY A 44 -17.39 36.76 4.14
N LYS A 45 -18.26 37.39 3.34
CA LYS A 45 -19.67 37.70 3.61
C LYS A 45 -20.53 36.46 3.34
N ILE A 46 -21.32 36.04 4.33
CA ILE A 46 -22.27 34.92 4.24
C ILE A 46 -23.47 35.36 3.39
N VAL A 47 -23.74 34.65 2.30
CA VAL A 47 -24.97 34.77 1.48
C VAL A 47 -25.84 33.56 1.77
N SER A 48 -27.01 33.81 2.33
CA SER A 48 -28.08 32.85 2.58
C SER A 48 -28.90 32.60 1.31
N SER A 49 -29.10 31.34 0.94
CA SER A 49 -29.99 30.91 -0.14
C SER A 49 -31.40 30.55 0.39
N PRO A 50 -32.47 30.78 -0.39
CA PRO A 50 -33.85 30.50 -0.01
C PRO A 50 -34.27 29.03 -0.25
N PRO A 51 -35.39 28.57 0.34
CA PRO A 51 -35.82 27.18 0.25
C PRO A 51 -36.57 26.90 -1.06
N SER A 52 -36.24 25.80 -1.72
CA SER A 52 -37.01 25.28 -2.87
C SER A 52 -37.91 24.12 -2.44
N SER A 53 -39.16 24.24 -2.87
CA SER A 53 -40.29 23.35 -2.65
C SER A 53 -40.31 22.17 -3.63
N GLY A 54 -41.00 21.10 -3.23
CA GLY A 54 -40.95 19.77 -3.83
C GLY A 54 -41.56 19.59 -5.21
N SER A 55 -41.26 18.42 -5.78
CA SER A 55 -41.99 17.78 -6.86
C SER A 55 -41.64 16.29 -6.86
N SER A 56 -42.63 15.45 -6.60
CA SER A 56 -42.54 13.99 -6.62
C SER A 56 -43.14 13.46 -7.93
N HIS A 57 -42.28 12.95 -8.82
CA HIS A 57 -42.71 12.11 -9.94
C HIS A 57 -41.92 10.81 -9.95
N SER A 58 -42.64 9.71 -9.81
CA SER A 58 -42.17 8.33 -9.93
C SER A 58 -42.33 7.85 -11.36
N THR A 59 -41.23 7.46 -12.00
CA THR A 59 -41.19 6.65 -13.23
C THR A 59 -40.09 5.58 -13.13
N PRO A 60 -40.22 4.45 -13.85
CA PRO A 60 -39.59 3.20 -13.47
C PRO A 60 -38.21 2.95 -14.12
N SER A 61 -37.30 2.44 -13.29
CA SER A 61 -36.25 1.45 -13.56
C SER A 61 -35.53 1.51 -14.92
N GLY A 62 -34.55 2.42 -15.02
CA GLY A 62 -33.43 2.34 -15.96
C GLY A 62 -32.12 2.26 -15.17
N ALA A 63 -31.16 1.46 -15.65
CA ALA A 63 -29.87 1.22 -15.01
C ALA A 63 -29.19 2.53 -14.56
N ILE A 64 -28.98 2.66 -13.25
CA ILE A 64 -28.39 3.85 -12.63
C ILE A 64 -26.94 3.97 -13.10
N PRO A 65 -26.55 5.07 -13.78
CA PRO A 65 -25.15 5.37 -14.01
C PRO A 65 -24.47 5.50 -12.65
N TYR A 66 -23.38 4.77 -12.44
CA TYR A 66 -22.58 4.87 -11.22
C TYR A 66 -22.06 6.31 -11.11
N GLU A 67 -22.76 7.18 -10.37
CA GLU A 67 -22.24 8.50 -10.04
C GLU A 67 -21.00 8.27 -9.17
N PRO A 68 -19.80 8.66 -9.63
CA PRO A 68 -18.62 8.55 -8.81
C PRO A 68 -18.86 9.38 -7.56
N VAL A 69 -18.88 8.73 -6.39
CA VAL A 69 -18.94 9.38 -5.08
C VAL A 69 -17.94 10.52 -5.11
N GLN A 70 -18.44 11.76 -5.16
CA GLN A 70 -17.60 12.96 -5.17
C GLN A 70 -16.85 13.00 -3.85
N ARG A 71 -15.62 12.46 -3.86
CA ARG A 71 -14.73 12.57 -2.72
C ARG A 71 -14.42 14.05 -2.57
N PRO A 72 -14.65 14.66 -1.39
CA PRO A 72 -14.24 16.05 -1.17
C PRO A 72 -12.76 16.14 -1.50
N VAL A 73 -12.41 17.04 -2.42
CA VAL A 73 -11.02 17.35 -2.78
C VAL A 73 -10.36 17.84 -1.51
N LEU A 74 -9.65 16.92 -0.86
CA LEU A 74 -8.90 17.17 0.36
C LEU A 74 -7.63 17.91 -0.03
N ASP A 75 -7.77 19.21 -0.29
CA ASP A 75 -6.64 20.15 -0.42
C ASP A 75 -5.96 20.42 0.94
N GLN A 76 -6.20 19.53 1.93
CA GLN A 76 -5.61 19.59 3.25
C GLN A 76 -4.37 18.72 3.26
N THR A 77 -3.20 19.35 3.47
CA THR A 77 -1.93 18.64 3.63
C THR A 77 -1.87 17.85 4.92
N HIS A 78 -2.57 18.31 5.96
CA HIS A 78 -2.56 17.71 7.30
C HIS A 78 -3.96 17.38 7.81
N LEU A 79 -4.02 16.38 8.69
CA LEU A 79 -5.19 16.03 9.45
C LEU A 79 -5.39 17.02 10.60
N ASN A 80 -6.60 17.59 10.73
CA ASN A 80 -6.93 18.40 11.89
C ASN A 80 -7.20 17.51 13.13
N TRP A 81 -7.04 18.07 14.34
CA TRP A 81 -7.11 17.31 15.58
C TRP A 81 -8.51 16.72 15.87
N THR A 82 -9.59 17.43 15.54
CA THR A 82 -10.95 16.92 15.73
C THR A 82 -11.20 15.67 14.88
N ARG A 83 -10.84 15.72 13.60
CA ARG A 83 -10.98 14.60 12.68
C ARG A 83 -10.05 13.44 13.06
N LEU A 84 -8.84 13.75 13.54
CA LEU A 84 -7.94 12.74 14.09
C LEU A 84 -8.60 11.96 15.23
N LEU A 85 -9.23 12.65 16.18
CA LEU A 85 -9.91 12.01 17.30
C LEU A 85 -11.08 11.17 16.83
N ASP A 86 -11.88 11.68 15.90
CA ASP A 86 -13.00 10.92 15.34
C ASP A 86 -12.51 9.61 14.72
N ILE A 87 -11.51 9.67 13.82
CA ILE A 87 -10.93 8.48 13.18
C ILE A 87 -10.33 7.53 14.21
N TYR A 88 -9.56 8.06 15.16
CA TYR A 88 -8.90 7.25 16.18
C TYR A 88 -9.91 6.46 17.03
N TYR A 89 -11.04 7.06 17.38
CA TYR A 89 -12.06 6.41 18.21
C TYR A 89 -13.20 5.75 17.44
N SER A 90 -13.41 6.05 16.15
CA SER A 90 -14.49 5.48 15.33
C SER A 90 -14.04 4.35 14.41
N ASP A 91 -12.83 4.45 13.88
CA ASP A 91 -12.36 3.61 12.75
C ASP A 91 -11.24 2.65 13.16
N LEU A 92 -10.50 2.96 14.22
CA LEU A 92 -9.53 2.01 14.79
C LEU A 92 -10.20 1.06 15.77
N PHE A 93 -9.58 -0.11 15.96
CA PHE A 93 -9.98 -1.08 16.96
C PHE A 93 -9.92 -0.49 18.38
N ASP A 94 -10.98 -0.64 19.18
CA ASP A 94 -11.01 -0.22 20.59
C ASP A 94 -9.85 -0.77 21.43
N ASP A 95 -9.34 -1.94 21.02
CA ASP A 95 -8.19 -2.62 21.63
C ASP A 95 -6.83 -2.01 21.23
N CYS A 96 -6.83 -0.98 20.38
CA CYS A 96 -5.66 -0.20 20.00
C CYS A 96 -5.62 1.17 20.67
N HIS A 97 -6.67 1.57 21.39
CA HIS A 97 -6.68 2.84 22.11
C HIS A 97 -5.69 2.80 23.28
N THR A 98 -4.83 3.81 23.38
CA THR A 98 -3.80 3.93 24.41
C THR A 98 -4.08 5.08 25.38
N ILE A 99 -5.13 5.87 25.14
CA ILE A 99 -5.58 6.96 25.99
C ILE A 99 -7.10 7.06 25.91
N GLU A 100 -7.74 7.64 26.92
CA GLU A 100 -9.18 7.91 26.89
C GLU A 100 -9.49 9.17 26.06
N ARG A 101 -10.67 9.19 25.40
CA ARG A 101 -11.04 10.28 24.48
C ARG A 101 -11.05 11.63 25.17
N ASN A 102 -11.70 11.71 26.32
CA ASN A 102 -11.84 12.95 27.10
C ASN A 102 -10.48 13.47 27.56
N ASP A 103 -9.57 12.57 27.96
CA ASP A 103 -8.22 12.96 28.36
C ASP A 103 -7.46 13.53 27.16
N LEU A 104 -7.42 12.81 26.04
CA LEU A 104 -6.72 13.29 24.85
C LEU A 104 -7.28 14.62 24.34
N GLU A 105 -8.60 14.79 24.32
CA GLU A 105 -9.26 16.06 23.99
C GLU A 105 -8.84 17.19 24.93
N ARG A 106 -8.79 16.91 26.24
CA ARG A 106 -8.33 17.89 27.23
C ARG A 106 -6.90 18.34 26.93
N PHE A 107 -5.97 17.43 26.64
CA PHE A 107 -4.59 17.79 26.34
C PHE A 107 -4.43 18.56 25.01
N LEU A 108 -5.24 18.22 24.00
CA LEU A 108 -5.15 18.86 22.68
C LEU A 108 -5.78 20.25 22.62
N PHE A 109 -6.86 20.49 23.37
CA PHE A 109 -7.65 21.73 23.26
C PHE A 109 -7.54 22.66 24.48
N SER A 110 -6.96 22.23 25.60
CA SER A 110 -6.75 23.08 26.78
C SER A 110 -5.49 23.94 26.61
N HIS A 111 -5.59 25.02 25.83
CA HIS A 111 -4.49 25.95 25.62
C HIS A 111 -4.03 26.66 26.91
N ALA A 112 -4.89 26.74 27.93
CA ALA A 112 -4.66 27.53 29.14
C ALA A 112 -3.99 26.77 30.31
N ASP A 113 -3.96 25.43 30.28
CA ASP A 113 -3.48 24.64 31.41
C ASP A 113 -2.08 24.06 31.10
N GLU A 114 -1.04 24.85 31.36
CA GLU A 114 0.36 24.39 31.27
C GLU A 114 0.74 23.41 32.38
N ASN A 115 -0.07 23.32 33.44
CA ASN A 115 0.24 22.52 34.62
C ASN A 115 -0.34 21.09 34.57
N LEU A 116 -0.87 20.67 33.43
CA LEU A 116 -1.35 19.29 33.27
C LEU A 116 -0.19 18.30 33.38
N PRO A 117 -0.33 17.23 34.18
CA PRO A 117 0.70 16.20 34.30
C PRO A 117 0.89 15.50 32.94
N ASN A 118 2.14 15.20 32.59
CA ASN A 118 2.53 14.53 31.35
C ASN A 118 2.15 15.27 30.05
N LYS A 119 1.91 16.59 30.10
CA LYS A 119 1.46 17.36 28.94
C LYS A 119 2.42 17.22 27.75
N ARG A 120 3.74 17.22 27.99
CA ARG A 120 4.75 17.16 26.92
C ARG A 120 4.77 15.78 26.26
N GLU A 121 4.65 14.74 27.05
CA GLU A 121 4.64 13.34 26.67
C GLU A 121 3.39 13.02 25.83
N ILE A 122 2.22 13.54 26.24
CA ILE A 122 0.97 13.37 25.48
C ILE A 122 0.98 14.18 24.18
N ILE A 123 1.60 15.36 24.16
CA ILE A 123 1.81 16.11 22.91
C ILE A 123 2.72 15.31 21.95
N ALA A 124 3.85 14.78 22.42
CA ALA A 124 4.73 13.95 21.60
C ALA A 124 4.02 12.69 21.08
N MET A 125 3.26 12.01 21.94
CA MET A 125 2.43 10.86 21.56
C MET A 125 1.39 11.24 20.50
N SER A 126 0.66 12.34 20.67
CA SER A 126 -0.38 12.75 19.75
C SER A 126 0.16 13.15 18.37
N LEU A 127 1.36 13.74 18.30
CA LEU A 127 2.07 13.97 17.04
C LEU A 127 2.48 12.65 16.35
N CYS A 128 2.98 11.67 17.10
CA CYS A 128 3.31 10.34 16.55
C CYS A 128 2.06 9.64 16.00
N LEU A 129 0.96 9.67 16.77
CA LEU A 129 -0.33 9.14 16.36
C LEU A 129 -0.84 9.84 15.09
N LYS A 130 -0.74 11.17 15.04
CA LYS A 130 -1.13 11.96 13.87
C LYS A 130 -0.34 11.57 12.64
N ALA A 131 0.98 11.43 12.75
CA ALA A 131 1.83 11.01 11.63
C ALA A 131 1.42 9.63 11.09
N GLN A 132 1.14 8.67 11.98
CA GLN A 132 0.67 7.33 11.62
C GLN A 132 -0.69 7.36 10.89
N LEU A 133 -1.65 8.14 11.39
CA LEU A 133 -2.98 8.26 10.77
C LEU A 133 -2.92 9.01 9.44
N GLU A 134 -2.14 10.08 9.35
CA GLU A 134 -1.90 10.81 8.11
C GLU A 134 -1.30 9.91 7.04
N GLN A 135 -0.30 9.08 7.39
CA GLN A 135 0.25 8.08 6.49
C GLN A 135 -0.82 7.07 6.05
N SER A 136 -1.58 6.54 7.01
CA SER A 136 -2.64 5.55 6.76
C SER A 136 -3.77 6.10 5.89
N LEU A 137 -3.94 7.41 5.82
CA LEU A 137 -5.02 8.06 5.06
C LEU A 137 -4.50 8.84 3.85
N CYS A 138 -3.22 8.67 3.48
CA CYS A 138 -2.61 9.31 2.31
C CYS A 138 -2.53 10.85 2.40
N PHE A 139 -2.36 11.43 3.60
CA PHE A 139 -2.08 12.85 3.74
C PHE A 139 -0.61 13.15 3.40
N ALA A 140 -0.38 14.16 2.57
CA ALA A 140 0.97 14.54 2.13
C ALA A 140 1.88 14.99 3.28
N GLY A 141 1.30 15.61 4.31
CA GLY A 141 2.00 16.13 5.49
C GLY A 141 2.48 15.09 6.49
N ALA A 142 2.26 13.79 6.25
CA ALA A 142 2.60 12.73 7.20
C ALA A 142 4.09 12.71 7.59
N GLU A 143 5.02 12.98 6.66
CA GLU A 143 6.45 13.05 6.98
C GLU A 143 6.81 14.29 7.80
N GLU A 144 6.22 15.44 7.49
CA GLU A 144 6.45 16.69 8.23
C GLU A 144 5.98 16.53 9.67
N THR A 145 4.80 15.95 9.89
CA THR A 145 4.30 15.59 11.22
C THR A 145 5.22 14.59 11.91
N ALA A 146 5.73 13.58 11.21
CA ALA A 146 6.67 12.60 11.78
C ALA A 146 8.00 13.25 12.21
N VAL A 147 8.50 14.24 11.46
CA VAL A 147 9.69 15.01 11.84
C VAL A 147 9.45 15.80 13.12
N GLN A 148 8.33 16.53 13.21
CA GLN A 148 7.94 17.24 14.43
C GLN A 148 7.79 16.28 15.62
N ALA A 149 7.18 15.11 15.39
CA ALA A 149 7.02 14.08 16.41
C ALA A 149 8.37 13.57 16.93
N ARG A 150 9.35 13.32 16.05
CA ARG A 150 10.73 12.94 16.44
C ARG A 150 11.42 14.05 17.23
N GLU A 151 11.25 15.31 16.82
CA GLU A 151 11.83 16.45 17.53
C GLU A 151 11.30 16.56 18.96
N GLU A 152 9.98 16.44 19.16
CA GLU A 152 9.39 16.45 20.51
C GLU A 152 9.82 15.22 21.33
N LEU A 153 9.77 14.03 20.72
CA LEU A 153 10.13 12.78 21.39
C LEU A 153 11.61 12.72 21.79
N SER A 154 12.51 13.37 21.03
CA SER A 154 13.94 13.44 21.35
C SER A 154 14.23 14.16 22.67
N LYS A 155 13.30 15.02 23.12
CA LYS A 155 13.41 15.77 24.38
C LYS A 155 12.97 14.95 25.60
N LEU A 156 12.49 13.73 25.39
CA LEU A 156 11.89 12.83 26.38
C LEU A 156 12.59 11.46 26.44
N PHE A 157 13.76 11.32 25.80
CA PHE A 157 14.44 10.02 25.62
C PHE A 157 14.82 9.31 26.93
N ASP A 158 15.05 10.06 28.01
CA ASP A 158 15.45 9.52 29.31
C ASP A 158 14.25 9.22 30.23
N GLU A 159 13.01 9.41 29.75
CA GLU A 159 11.80 9.27 30.56
C GLU A 159 11.11 7.91 30.31
N SER A 160 11.02 7.09 31.35
CA SER A 160 10.20 5.87 31.33
C SER A 160 8.75 6.20 31.67
N ASN A 161 8.05 6.79 30.69
CA ASN A 161 6.67 7.21 30.80
C ASN A 161 5.77 6.40 29.86
N PHE A 162 4.57 6.05 30.31
CA PHE A 162 3.60 5.31 29.49
C PHE A 162 3.27 6.01 28.16
N TYR A 163 3.10 7.33 28.16
CA TYR A 163 2.79 8.10 26.95
C TYR A 163 3.99 8.20 26.00
N VAL A 164 5.22 8.24 26.54
CA VAL A 164 6.45 8.15 25.74
C VAL A 164 6.56 6.78 25.07
N ALA A 165 6.23 5.69 25.79
CA ALA A 165 6.14 4.36 25.20
C ALA A 165 5.06 4.31 24.09
N CYS A 166 3.89 4.90 24.30
CA CYS A 166 2.87 5.01 23.25
C CYS A 166 3.38 5.79 22.02
N ALA A 167 4.13 6.87 22.23
CA ALA A 167 4.75 7.63 21.14
C ALA A 167 5.71 6.75 20.32
N TYR A 168 6.56 5.96 20.97
CA TYR A 168 7.43 4.99 20.29
C TYR A 168 6.64 3.95 19.50
N ALA A 169 5.53 3.42 20.01
CA ALA A 169 4.71 2.45 19.28
C ALA A 169 4.09 3.05 18.00
N HIS A 170 3.51 4.24 18.09
CA HIS A 170 2.93 4.92 16.92
C HIS A 170 4.01 5.27 15.88
N LEU A 171 5.16 5.75 16.33
CA LEU A 171 6.27 6.08 15.45
C LEU A 171 6.89 4.83 14.82
N ALA A 172 6.99 3.71 15.54
CA ALA A 172 7.38 2.43 14.97
C ALA A 172 6.44 2.00 13.83
N SER A 173 5.13 2.12 14.03
CA SER A 173 4.13 1.81 12.99
C SER A 173 4.32 2.69 11.75
N TYR A 174 4.54 3.98 11.94
CA TYR A 174 4.84 4.91 10.85
C TYR A 174 6.12 4.51 10.08
N GLU A 175 7.21 4.19 10.79
CA GLU A 175 8.47 3.79 10.16
C GLU A 175 8.34 2.47 9.40
N ILE A 176 7.53 1.52 9.89
CA ILE A 176 7.17 0.28 9.16
C ILE A 176 6.49 0.65 7.84
N GLY A 177 5.49 1.53 7.85
CA GLY A 177 4.82 2.00 6.64
C GLY A 177 5.76 2.70 5.65
N CYS A 178 6.80 3.35 6.17
CA CYS A 178 7.87 3.95 5.37
C CYS A 178 8.92 2.96 4.86
N GLY A 179 8.93 1.71 5.33
CA GLY A 179 9.95 0.71 4.99
C GLY A 179 11.28 0.92 5.73
N ARG A 180 11.29 1.74 6.78
CA ARG A 180 12.47 2.06 7.60
C ARG A 180 12.56 1.08 8.78
N PHE A 181 12.64 -0.21 8.50
CA PHE A 181 12.52 -1.28 9.49
C PHE A 181 13.55 -1.20 10.63
N ARG A 182 14.77 -0.73 10.35
CA ARG A 182 15.78 -0.50 11.39
C ARG A 182 15.32 0.51 12.43
N ASN A 183 14.71 1.62 12.00
CA ASN A 183 14.16 2.63 12.90
C ASN A 183 12.96 2.09 13.68
N ALA A 184 12.07 1.36 12.99
CA ALA A 184 10.94 0.72 13.64
C ALA A 184 11.40 -0.25 14.75
N ARG A 185 12.38 -1.11 14.48
CA ARG A 185 12.96 -2.02 15.48
C ARG A 185 13.57 -1.26 16.65
N PHE A 186 14.26 -0.15 16.41
CA PHE A 186 14.77 0.71 17.48
C PHE A 186 13.65 1.19 18.39
N TYR A 187 12.56 1.74 17.84
CA TYR A 187 11.42 2.19 18.63
C TYR A 187 10.69 1.03 19.34
N VAL A 188 10.59 -0.14 18.71
CA VAL A 188 10.07 -1.35 19.38
C VAL A 188 10.96 -1.77 20.56
N ARG A 189 12.29 -1.64 20.46
CA ARG A 189 13.20 -1.85 21.60
C ARG A 189 12.99 -0.83 22.71
N CYS A 190 12.67 0.42 22.39
CA CYS A 190 12.27 1.40 23.41
C CYS A 190 11.06 0.94 24.24
N LEU A 191 10.12 0.20 23.62
CA LEU A 191 9.00 -0.42 24.33
C LEU A 191 9.44 -1.57 25.26
N ASP A 192 10.51 -2.30 24.94
CA ASP A 192 11.05 -3.34 25.83
C ASP A 192 11.42 -2.72 27.19
N PHE A 193 12.18 -1.63 27.19
CA PHE A 193 12.58 -0.94 28.42
C PHE A 193 11.39 -0.51 29.29
N TYR A 194 10.34 0.06 28.69
CA TYR A 194 9.12 0.43 29.44
C TYR A 194 8.47 -0.78 30.12
N PHE A 195 8.33 -1.90 29.40
CA PHE A 195 7.69 -3.10 29.97
C PHE A 195 8.58 -3.84 30.96
N ASP A 196 9.91 -3.77 30.81
CA ASP A 196 10.86 -4.34 31.75
C ASP A 196 10.84 -3.59 33.09
N GLU A 197 10.67 -2.26 33.07
CA GLU A 197 10.55 -1.45 34.29
C GLU A 197 9.19 -1.54 34.97
N LEU A 198 8.12 -1.83 34.21
CA LEU A 198 6.78 -1.85 34.74
C LEU A 198 6.61 -2.91 35.86
N GLN A 199 7.44 -3.97 35.90
CA GLN A 199 7.54 -5.04 36.94
C GLN A 199 6.21 -5.62 37.47
N GLU A 200 5.10 -5.28 36.83
CA GLU A 200 3.75 -5.56 37.27
C GLU A 200 3.23 -6.84 36.63
N ASP A 201 2.47 -7.60 37.41
CA ASP A 201 1.71 -8.72 36.90
C ASP A 201 0.74 -8.25 35.80
N GLU A 202 0.57 -9.06 34.76
CA GLU A 202 -0.35 -8.74 33.66
C GLU A 202 -1.79 -8.44 34.13
N LYS A 203 -2.16 -8.93 35.31
CA LYS A 203 -3.45 -8.68 35.94
C LYS A 203 -3.60 -7.23 36.44
N SER A 204 -2.53 -6.57 36.89
CA SER A 204 -2.60 -5.17 37.39
C SER A 204 -2.56 -4.14 36.27
N MET A 205 -2.14 -4.53 35.06
CA MET A 205 -2.09 -3.61 33.92
C MET A 205 -3.45 -3.02 33.60
N THR A 206 -3.47 -1.70 33.42
CA THR A 206 -4.61 -0.95 32.91
C THR A 206 -5.00 -1.43 31.51
N LYS A 207 -6.24 -1.13 31.08
CA LYS A 207 -6.70 -1.43 29.71
C LYS A 207 -5.72 -0.90 28.67
N TYR A 208 -5.23 0.33 28.84
CA TYR A 208 -4.35 1.00 27.89
C TYR A 208 -2.94 0.38 27.84
N GLN A 209 -2.39 -0.06 28.97
CA GLN A 209 -1.11 -0.80 29.00
C GLN A 209 -1.24 -2.17 28.31
N LYS A 210 -2.36 -2.87 28.50
CA LYS A 210 -2.65 -4.13 27.77
C LYS A 210 -2.74 -3.87 26.27
N ASN A 211 -3.41 -2.80 25.85
CA ASN A 211 -3.50 -2.41 24.45
C ASN A 211 -2.12 -2.08 23.85
N LEU A 212 -1.28 -1.33 24.58
CA LEU A 212 0.10 -1.04 24.16
C LEU A 212 0.93 -2.32 24.03
N ARG A 213 0.77 -3.29 24.95
CA ARG A 213 1.45 -4.59 24.89
C ARG A 213 1.04 -5.39 23.66
N LYS A 214 -0.26 -5.45 23.34
CA LYS A 214 -0.77 -6.06 22.11
C LYS A 214 -0.19 -5.38 20.86
N CYS A 215 -0.17 -4.04 20.84
CA CYS A 215 0.42 -3.26 19.76
C CYS A 215 1.92 -3.55 19.58
N LYS A 216 2.69 -3.58 20.67
CA LYS A 216 4.12 -3.94 20.64
C LYS A 216 4.37 -5.29 19.97
N GLN A 217 3.59 -6.31 20.31
CA GLN A 217 3.74 -7.62 19.70
C GLN A 217 3.52 -7.57 18.18
N PHE A 218 2.47 -6.87 17.76
CA PHE A 218 2.17 -6.68 16.36
C PHE A 218 3.31 -5.96 15.62
N LEU A 219 3.82 -4.87 16.19
CA LEU A 219 4.95 -4.11 15.65
C LEU A 219 6.25 -4.91 15.63
N THR A 220 6.45 -5.81 16.59
CA THR A 220 7.62 -6.71 16.64
C THR A 220 7.60 -7.67 15.46
N THR A 221 6.44 -8.20 15.10
CA THR A 221 6.26 -9.04 13.91
C THR A 221 6.46 -8.24 12.63
N GLU A 222 5.79 -7.09 12.49
CA GLU A 222 5.86 -6.28 11.26
C GLU A 222 7.23 -5.62 11.02
N SER A 223 8.01 -5.34 12.06
CA SER A 223 9.33 -4.68 11.93
C SER A 223 10.45 -5.63 11.47
N ARG A 224 10.15 -6.92 11.30
CA ARG A 224 11.07 -7.91 10.74
C ARG A 224 11.11 -7.76 9.22
N SER A 225 12.32 -7.67 8.68
CA SER A 225 12.54 -7.54 7.24
C SER A 225 12.31 -8.86 6.50
N GLU A 226 12.70 -9.99 7.08
CA GLU A 226 12.52 -11.32 6.47
C GLU A 226 11.76 -12.21 7.44
N THR A 227 10.67 -12.82 6.96
CA THR A 227 9.96 -13.84 7.73
C THR A 227 9.78 -15.09 6.87
N SER A 228 10.48 -16.15 7.27
CA SER A 228 10.21 -17.48 6.72
C SER A 228 8.73 -17.83 6.94
N LEU A 229 8.15 -18.69 6.11
CA LEU A 229 6.76 -19.14 6.32
C LEU A 229 6.56 -19.67 7.75
N LYS A 230 7.51 -20.45 8.27
CA LYS A 230 7.50 -20.93 9.65
C LYS A 230 7.39 -19.79 10.66
N THR A 231 8.19 -18.72 10.49
CA THR A 231 8.14 -17.52 11.32
C THR A 231 6.78 -16.83 11.22
N ILE A 232 6.22 -16.68 10.03
CA ILE A 232 4.89 -16.08 9.81
C ILE A 232 3.81 -16.87 10.56
N LEU A 233 3.82 -18.20 10.44
CA LEU A 233 2.85 -19.07 11.12
C LEU A 233 2.96 -18.97 12.64
N HIS A 234 4.18 -18.97 13.18
CA HIS A 234 4.43 -18.76 14.61
C HIS A 234 3.96 -17.38 15.08
N ASP A 235 4.32 -16.34 14.35
CA ASP A 235 3.96 -14.97 14.73
C ASP A 235 2.44 -14.79 14.73
N TRP A 236 1.73 -15.34 13.74
CA TRP A 236 0.26 -15.30 13.74
C TRP A 236 -0.36 -16.15 14.84
N TYR A 237 0.16 -17.34 15.11
CA TYR A 237 -0.27 -18.15 16.26
C TYR A 237 -0.17 -17.36 17.57
N ASP A 238 1.00 -16.77 17.82
CA ASP A 238 1.28 -15.99 19.03
C ASP A 238 0.44 -14.71 19.10
N ILE A 239 0.23 -14.04 17.96
CA ILE A 239 -0.62 -12.84 17.88
C ILE A 239 -2.05 -13.21 18.25
N TYR A 240 -2.62 -14.28 17.68
CA TYR A 240 -4.00 -14.68 17.97
C TYR A 240 -4.17 -15.08 19.44
N GLU A 241 -3.27 -15.90 19.99
CA GLU A 241 -3.32 -16.35 21.38
C GLU A 241 -3.33 -15.16 22.35
N LYS A 242 -2.40 -14.21 22.16
CA LYS A 242 -2.26 -13.04 23.05
C LYS A 242 -3.29 -11.95 22.79
N TYR A 243 -3.68 -11.72 21.54
CA TYR A 243 -4.65 -10.70 21.17
C TYR A 243 -6.05 -11.04 21.69
N LEU A 244 -6.45 -12.32 21.53
CA LEU A 244 -7.74 -12.82 22.00
C LEU A 244 -7.71 -13.22 23.48
N GLY A 245 -6.53 -13.44 24.07
CA GLY A 245 -6.41 -13.90 25.46
C GLY A 245 -6.96 -15.31 25.66
N ILE A 246 -6.86 -16.16 24.62
CA ILE A 246 -7.31 -17.55 24.64
C ILE A 246 -6.12 -18.46 24.43
N THR A 247 -6.14 -19.66 24.99
CA THR A 247 -5.13 -20.69 24.68
C THR A 247 -5.59 -21.48 23.46
N LEU A 248 -4.80 -21.46 22.39
CA LEU A 248 -5.04 -22.26 21.20
C LEU A 248 -4.64 -23.74 21.43
N PRO A 249 -5.19 -24.70 20.68
CA PRO A 249 -4.84 -26.11 20.83
C PRO A 249 -3.34 -26.39 20.69
N LEU A 250 -2.75 -27.15 21.63
CA LEU A 250 -1.33 -27.54 21.58
C LEU A 250 -0.96 -28.24 20.27
N ALA A 251 -1.87 -29.05 19.72
CA ALA A 251 -1.67 -29.71 18.42
C ALA A 251 -1.41 -28.72 17.27
N TRP A 252 -1.95 -27.49 17.34
CA TRP A 252 -1.69 -26.45 16.34
C TRP A 252 -0.27 -25.91 16.51
N LYS A 253 0.18 -25.71 17.75
CA LYS A 253 1.57 -25.35 18.05
C LYS A 253 2.55 -26.42 17.60
N ASP A 254 2.22 -27.69 17.78
CA ASP A 254 3.05 -28.80 17.30
C ASP A 254 3.07 -28.83 15.76
N LEU A 255 1.93 -28.57 15.11
CA LEU A 255 1.82 -28.52 13.65
C LEU A 255 2.67 -27.40 13.03
N ILE A 256 2.67 -26.18 13.58
CA ILE A 256 3.50 -25.08 13.05
C ILE A 256 5.00 -25.29 13.26
N ASN A 257 5.38 -26.15 14.22
CA ASN A 257 6.77 -26.51 14.46
C ASN A 257 7.29 -27.56 13.47
N GLN A 258 6.40 -28.32 12.82
CA GLN A 258 6.74 -29.29 11.78
C GLN A 258 7.18 -28.58 10.50
N ASP A 259 8.02 -29.25 9.71
CA ASP A 259 8.32 -28.79 8.36
C ASP A 259 7.10 -28.95 7.47
N LEU A 260 6.92 -28.02 6.53
CA LEU A 260 5.80 -28.06 5.62
C LEU A 260 6.01 -29.18 4.59
N THR A 261 5.03 -30.04 4.44
CA THR A 261 5.04 -31.20 3.53
C THR A 261 3.76 -31.24 2.70
N TYR A 262 3.75 -32.07 1.65
CA TYR A 262 2.57 -32.29 0.81
C TYR A 262 1.35 -32.82 1.58
N ASP A 263 1.59 -33.53 2.68
CA ASP A 263 0.54 -34.18 3.47
C ASP A 263 -0.05 -33.24 4.54
N ASN A 264 0.75 -32.32 5.08
CA ASN A 264 0.30 -31.43 6.16
C ASN A 264 -0.14 -30.02 5.69
N CYS A 265 0.13 -29.63 4.45
CA CYS A 265 -0.11 -28.24 4.01
C CYS A 265 -1.59 -27.83 4.05
N LEU A 266 -2.51 -28.73 3.70
CA LEU A 266 -3.95 -28.47 3.81
C LEU A 266 -4.39 -28.40 5.28
N VAL A 267 -3.76 -29.17 6.17
CA VAL A 267 -4.03 -29.11 7.60
C VAL A 267 -3.60 -27.75 8.17
N VAL A 268 -2.43 -27.24 7.75
CA VAL A 268 -1.95 -25.90 8.11
C VAL A 268 -2.91 -24.82 7.61
N ILE A 269 -3.39 -24.91 6.37
CA ILE A 269 -4.36 -23.95 5.81
C ILE A 269 -5.68 -23.98 6.60
N ASN A 270 -6.19 -25.17 6.93
CA ASN A 270 -7.41 -25.33 7.71
C ASN A 270 -7.25 -24.84 9.15
N MET A 271 -6.05 -24.99 9.73
CA MET A 271 -5.72 -24.44 11.04
C MET A 271 -5.83 -22.91 11.04
N ILE A 272 -5.32 -22.23 10.00
CA ILE A 272 -5.42 -20.76 9.88
C ILE A 272 -6.89 -20.32 9.74
N ASP A 273 -7.69 -21.03 8.94
CA ASP A 273 -9.12 -20.76 8.80
C ASP A 273 -9.88 -20.95 10.14
N ALA A 274 -9.53 -21.99 10.89
CA ALA A 274 -10.06 -22.22 12.23
C ALA A 274 -9.66 -21.11 13.21
N MET A 275 -8.41 -20.64 13.18
CA MET A 275 -7.96 -19.50 14.00
C MET A 275 -8.77 -18.23 13.70
N ILE A 276 -8.99 -17.95 12.41
CA ILE A 276 -9.79 -16.80 11.97
C ILE A 276 -11.24 -16.93 12.46
N SER A 277 -11.81 -18.13 12.36
CA SER A 277 -13.17 -18.43 12.82
C SER A 277 -13.31 -18.26 14.33
N VAL A 278 -12.31 -18.67 15.11
CA VAL A 278 -12.27 -18.46 16.57
C VAL A 278 -12.22 -16.97 16.90
N GLY A 279 -11.37 -16.19 16.21
CA GLY A 279 -11.34 -14.74 16.38
C GLY A 279 -12.67 -14.06 16.03
N ARG A 280 -13.34 -14.53 14.96
CA ARG A 280 -14.68 -14.05 14.57
C ARG A 280 -15.71 -14.30 15.68
N ILE A 281 -15.74 -15.49 16.26
CA ILE A 281 -16.66 -15.84 17.35
C ILE A 281 -16.40 -14.93 18.55
N HIS A 282 -15.14 -14.80 18.96
CA HIS A 282 -14.76 -13.96 20.10
C HIS A 282 -15.16 -12.49 19.92
N LEU A 283 -14.96 -11.93 18.72
CA LEU A 283 -15.35 -10.55 18.41
C LEU A 283 -16.86 -10.37 18.28
N LYS A 284 -17.58 -11.38 17.82
CA LYS A 284 -19.04 -11.37 17.79
C LYS A 284 -19.63 -11.32 19.19
N ASP A 285 -19.07 -12.08 20.12
CA ASP A 285 -19.51 -12.13 21.53
C ASP A 285 -19.25 -10.80 22.25
N SER A 286 -18.29 -10.00 21.78
CA SER A 286 -18.03 -8.65 22.32
C SER A 286 -19.09 -7.61 21.91
N GLY A 287 -20.02 -7.94 20.99
CA GLY A 287 -21.10 -7.06 20.55
C GLY A 287 -20.69 -5.91 19.62
N ASN A 288 -19.42 -5.81 19.21
CA ASN A 288 -18.95 -4.72 18.34
C ASN A 288 -19.02 -5.12 16.85
N ILE A 289 -20.18 -4.87 16.22
CA ILE A 289 -20.45 -5.23 14.82
C ILE A 289 -19.49 -4.56 13.83
N LYS A 290 -19.13 -3.30 14.06
CA LYS A 290 -18.19 -2.56 13.18
C LYS A 290 -16.82 -3.20 13.20
N ARG A 291 -16.33 -3.55 14.40
CA ARG A 291 -15.07 -4.27 14.59
C ARG A 291 -15.08 -5.62 13.91
N LEU A 292 -16.18 -6.37 14.03
CA LEU A 292 -16.33 -7.67 13.37
C LEU A 292 -16.21 -7.53 11.85
N ARG A 293 -16.85 -6.51 11.25
CA ARG A 293 -16.78 -6.27 9.80
C ARG A 293 -15.36 -5.97 9.33
N LEU A 294 -14.64 -5.07 10.03
CA LEU A 294 -13.26 -4.74 9.69
C LEU A 294 -12.35 -5.96 9.88
N TYR A 295 -12.55 -6.73 10.95
CA TYR A 295 -11.82 -7.97 11.19
C TYR A 295 -12.05 -8.96 10.04
N ASP A 296 -13.29 -9.20 9.63
CA ASP A 296 -13.60 -10.12 8.54
C ASP A 296 -12.92 -9.69 7.23
N GLU A 297 -12.91 -8.40 6.92
CA GLU A 297 -12.21 -7.90 5.73
C GLU A 297 -10.70 -8.10 5.82
N LEU A 298 -10.07 -7.79 6.96
CA LEU A 298 -8.63 -7.98 7.13
C LEU A 298 -8.23 -9.47 7.17
N ALA A 299 -9.04 -10.31 7.81
CA ALA A 299 -8.79 -11.73 7.95
C ALA A 299 -8.78 -12.45 6.60
N GLU A 300 -9.64 -12.06 5.67
CA GLU A 300 -9.67 -12.60 4.31
C GLU A 300 -8.35 -12.36 3.56
N TYR A 301 -7.78 -11.14 3.64
CA TYR A 301 -6.46 -10.86 3.07
C TYR A 301 -5.37 -11.72 3.68
N ILE A 302 -5.37 -11.85 5.02
CA ILE A 302 -4.36 -12.63 5.75
C ILE A 302 -4.49 -14.10 5.37
N TYR A 303 -5.69 -14.66 5.42
CA TYR A 303 -5.98 -16.05 5.06
C TYR A 303 -5.48 -16.38 3.66
N HIS A 304 -5.93 -15.61 2.67
CA HIS A 304 -5.56 -15.85 1.29
C HIS A 304 -4.08 -15.60 1.02
N GLY A 305 -3.48 -14.59 1.66
CA GLY A 305 -2.05 -14.32 1.56
C GLY A 305 -1.19 -15.48 2.09
N ILE A 306 -1.52 -16.01 3.28
CA ILE A 306 -0.81 -17.15 3.85
C ILE A 306 -1.09 -18.43 3.05
N ARG A 307 -2.33 -18.64 2.59
CA ARG A 307 -2.68 -19.78 1.73
C ARG A 307 -1.86 -19.79 0.44
N ILE A 308 -1.71 -18.65 -0.24
CA ILE A 308 -0.83 -18.55 -1.42
C ILE A 308 0.60 -18.91 -1.05
N ARG A 309 1.13 -18.39 0.07
CA ARG A 309 2.50 -18.69 0.53
C ARG A 309 2.71 -20.18 0.77
N VAL A 310 1.83 -20.81 1.55
CA VAL A 310 1.90 -22.25 1.88
C VAL A 310 1.89 -23.10 0.61
N LEU A 311 0.98 -22.81 -0.31
CA LEU A 311 0.85 -23.55 -1.56
C LEU A 311 2.03 -23.33 -2.51
N SER A 312 2.56 -22.11 -2.55
CA SER A 312 3.74 -21.75 -3.37
C SER A 312 5.01 -22.44 -2.87
N GLU A 313 5.18 -22.61 -1.55
CA GLU A 313 6.33 -23.31 -0.94
C GLU A 313 6.46 -24.76 -1.41
N LEU A 314 5.33 -25.39 -1.71
CA LEU A 314 5.29 -26.77 -2.18
C LEU A 314 5.07 -26.90 -3.68
N ASN A 315 5.01 -25.77 -4.41
CA ASN A 315 4.67 -25.74 -5.83
C ASN A 315 3.40 -26.57 -6.14
N ARG A 316 2.33 -26.35 -5.37
CA ARG A 316 1.07 -27.13 -5.47
C ARG A 316 -0.16 -26.24 -5.48
N GLY A 317 -1.26 -26.75 -6.02
CA GLY A 317 -2.58 -26.14 -5.86
C GLY A 317 -2.71 -24.84 -6.64
N LYS A 318 -2.30 -24.84 -7.92
CA LYS A 318 -2.33 -23.67 -8.80
C LYS A 318 -3.70 -22.99 -8.81
N ASP A 319 -4.77 -23.77 -8.96
CA ASP A 319 -6.14 -23.26 -8.94
C ASP A 319 -6.51 -22.62 -7.60
N MET A 320 -5.98 -23.14 -6.49
CA MET A 320 -6.20 -22.59 -5.15
C MET A 320 -5.39 -21.31 -4.91
N ILE A 321 -4.21 -21.19 -5.52
CA ILE A 321 -3.39 -19.96 -5.52
C ILE A 321 -4.11 -18.89 -6.33
N GLU A 322 -4.57 -19.22 -7.53
CA GLU A 322 -5.33 -18.34 -8.42
C GLU A 322 -6.64 -17.86 -7.77
N ASP A 323 -7.43 -18.77 -7.20
CA ASP A 323 -8.64 -18.44 -6.42
C ASP A 323 -8.35 -17.48 -5.27
N SER A 324 -7.26 -17.73 -4.52
CA SER A 324 -6.88 -16.88 -3.38
C SER A 324 -6.42 -15.50 -3.83
N ALA A 325 -5.64 -15.42 -4.91
CA ALA A 325 -5.21 -14.14 -5.49
C ALA A 325 -6.44 -13.34 -5.96
N MET A 326 -7.39 -14.00 -6.65
CA MET A 326 -8.62 -13.38 -7.10
C MET A 326 -9.44 -12.79 -5.95
N LYS A 327 -9.60 -13.54 -4.85
CA LYS A 327 -10.33 -13.08 -3.66
C LYS A 327 -9.67 -11.85 -3.03
N ILE A 328 -8.34 -11.80 -2.97
CA ILE A 328 -7.60 -10.61 -2.52
C ILE A 328 -7.89 -9.41 -3.43
N THR A 329 -7.80 -9.58 -4.74
CA THR A 329 -8.07 -8.49 -5.71
C THR A 329 -9.50 -7.99 -5.60
N MET A 330 -10.48 -8.89 -5.51
CA MET A 330 -11.90 -8.49 -5.36
C MET A 330 -12.14 -7.76 -4.03
N LYS A 331 -11.48 -8.17 -2.94
CA LYS A 331 -11.61 -7.44 -1.67
C LYS A 331 -11.05 -6.03 -1.71
N SER A 332 -10.05 -5.77 -2.56
CA SER A 332 -9.51 -4.40 -2.75
C SER A 332 -10.53 -3.39 -3.32
N GLU A 333 -11.69 -3.88 -3.78
CA GLU A 333 -12.80 -3.04 -4.25
C GLU A 333 -13.73 -2.57 -3.11
N SER A 334 -13.53 -3.06 -1.88
CA SER A 334 -14.28 -2.58 -0.71
C SER A 334 -13.97 -1.12 -0.40
N ASP A 335 -14.99 -0.36 0.01
CA ASP A 335 -14.81 1.02 0.49
C ASP A 335 -13.88 1.11 1.70
N HIS A 336 -13.77 0.03 2.49
CA HIS A 336 -12.88 -0.04 3.65
C HIS A 336 -11.42 -0.28 3.30
N PHE A 337 -11.09 -0.55 2.03
CA PHE A 337 -9.71 -0.79 1.59
C PHE A 337 -8.77 0.36 1.94
N ILE A 338 -9.30 1.59 2.00
CA ILE A 338 -8.55 2.79 2.40
C ILE A 338 -8.06 2.75 3.85
N PHE A 339 -8.65 1.90 4.69
CA PHE A 339 -8.26 1.71 6.09
C PHE A 339 -7.34 0.51 6.28
N CYS A 340 -7.04 -0.26 5.22
CA CYS A 340 -6.20 -1.44 5.34
C CYS A 340 -4.80 -1.06 5.86
N PRO A 341 -4.31 -1.69 6.93
CA PRO A 341 -3.02 -1.38 7.53
C PRO A 341 -1.84 -1.87 6.68
N SER A 342 -0.63 -1.50 7.09
CA SER A 342 0.60 -1.71 6.32
C SER A 342 0.92 -3.20 6.05
N PHE A 343 0.51 -4.12 6.92
CA PHE A 343 0.75 -5.56 6.76
C PHE A 343 -0.03 -6.18 5.60
N ILE A 344 -1.13 -5.54 5.18
CA ILE A 344 -1.96 -6.01 4.07
C ILE A 344 -1.26 -5.77 2.71
N VAL A 345 -0.20 -4.95 2.68
CA VAL A 345 0.63 -4.76 1.47
C VAL A 345 1.14 -6.09 0.92
N THR A 346 1.63 -6.98 1.78
CA THR A 346 2.25 -8.24 1.33
C THR A 346 1.23 -9.17 0.64
N PRO A 347 0.07 -9.49 1.24
CA PRO A 347 -0.99 -10.23 0.55
C PRO A 347 -1.38 -9.63 -0.82
N ILE A 348 -1.54 -8.30 -0.89
CA ILE A 348 -1.90 -7.63 -2.16
C ILE A 348 -0.78 -7.82 -3.20
N ALA A 349 0.47 -7.54 -2.84
CA ALA A 349 1.60 -7.64 -3.77
C ALA A 349 1.76 -9.07 -4.30
N VAL A 350 1.48 -10.08 -3.47
CA VAL A 350 1.49 -11.49 -3.86
C VAL A 350 0.38 -11.80 -4.87
N ALA A 351 -0.84 -11.32 -4.63
CA ALA A 351 -1.94 -11.46 -5.60
C ALA A 351 -1.59 -10.77 -6.94
N CYS A 352 -1.04 -9.55 -6.89
CA CYS A 352 -0.59 -8.84 -8.09
C CYS A 352 0.43 -9.65 -8.89
N LYS A 353 1.41 -10.31 -8.22
CA LYS A 353 2.38 -11.16 -8.92
C LYS A 353 1.76 -12.38 -9.58
N VAL A 354 0.83 -13.05 -8.90
CA VAL A 354 0.12 -14.21 -9.47
C VAL A 354 -0.59 -13.79 -10.76
N HIS A 355 -1.37 -12.71 -10.73
CA HIS A 355 -2.09 -12.26 -11.91
C HIS A 355 -1.18 -11.66 -12.99
N LEU A 356 -0.09 -11.00 -12.61
CA LEU A 356 0.93 -10.52 -13.55
C LEU A 356 1.56 -11.68 -14.32
N HIS A 357 1.91 -12.76 -13.62
CA HIS A 357 2.45 -13.97 -14.25
C HIS A 357 1.44 -14.59 -15.22
N ILE A 358 0.18 -14.69 -14.81
CA ILE A 358 -0.90 -15.20 -15.68
C ILE A 358 -1.05 -14.34 -16.94
N ALA A 359 -1.05 -13.01 -16.79
CA ALA A 359 -1.15 -12.09 -17.92
C ALA A 359 0.03 -12.22 -18.90
N LYS A 360 1.25 -12.45 -18.40
CA LYS A 360 2.42 -12.75 -19.25
C LYS A 360 2.24 -14.04 -20.03
N SER A 361 1.84 -15.13 -19.39
CA SER A 361 1.56 -16.39 -20.09
C SER A 361 0.46 -16.24 -21.14
N ILE A 362 -0.51 -15.34 -20.94
CA ILE A 362 -1.50 -15.00 -21.96
C ILE A 362 -0.88 -14.22 -23.13
N GLU A 363 -0.03 -13.21 -22.87
CA GLU A 363 0.69 -12.48 -23.95
C GLU A 363 1.59 -13.41 -24.78
N LEU A 364 2.17 -14.44 -24.15
CA LEU A 364 3.00 -15.45 -24.81
C LEU A 364 2.19 -16.51 -25.58
N GLY A 365 0.86 -16.52 -25.46
CA GLY A 365 -0.01 -17.54 -26.07
C GLY A 365 0.02 -18.89 -25.36
N GLU A 366 0.68 -19.00 -24.20
CA GLU A 366 0.75 -20.20 -23.37
C GLU A 366 -0.58 -20.49 -22.65
N ARG A 367 -1.36 -19.44 -22.38
CA ARG A 367 -2.67 -19.53 -21.73
C ARG A 367 -3.70 -18.71 -22.50
N LYS A 368 -4.94 -19.19 -22.52
CA LYS A 368 -6.08 -18.47 -23.11
C LYS A 368 -6.70 -17.50 -22.10
N ASN A 369 -6.87 -16.24 -22.49
CA ASN A 369 -7.69 -15.29 -21.72
C ASN A 369 -9.18 -15.63 -21.85
N CYS A 370 -9.97 -15.35 -20.81
CA CYS A 370 -11.40 -15.67 -20.78
C CYS A 370 -11.70 -17.15 -21.10
N ASP A 371 -10.85 -18.06 -20.60
CA ASP A 371 -11.02 -19.49 -20.83
C ASP A 371 -12.26 -20.01 -20.09
N ALA A 372 -13.29 -20.40 -20.85
CA ALA A 372 -14.51 -20.98 -20.30
C ALA A 372 -14.27 -22.34 -19.63
N ALA A 373 -13.16 -23.03 -19.94
CA ALA A 373 -12.78 -24.29 -19.31
C ALA A 373 -12.08 -24.10 -17.95
N SER A 374 -11.71 -22.87 -17.59
CA SER A 374 -11.12 -22.57 -16.28
C SER A 374 -12.08 -22.98 -15.16
N PRO A 375 -11.59 -23.59 -14.06
CA PRO A 375 -12.43 -23.94 -12.91
C PRO A 375 -13.07 -22.72 -12.24
N LEU A 376 -12.52 -21.52 -12.48
CA LEU A 376 -13.06 -20.25 -12.00
C LEU A 376 -13.98 -19.55 -13.02
N GLY A 377 -14.22 -20.19 -14.17
CA GLY A 377 -14.98 -19.61 -15.28
C GLY A 377 -14.14 -18.65 -16.15
N PRO A 378 -14.78 -18.02 -17.15
CA PRO A 378 -14.09 -17.11 -18.07
C PRO A 378 -13.69 -15.82 -17.33
N ILE A 379 -12.38 -15.69 -17.06
CA ILE A 379 -11.80 -14.52 -16.40
C ILE A 379 -11.02 -13.68 -17.42
N ASP A 380 -11.27 -12.37 -17.44
CA ASP A 380 -10.41 -11.41 -18.13
C ASP A 380 -9.26 -10.97 -17.23
N TYR A 381 -8.10 -11.63 -17.39
CA TYR A 381 -6.94 -11.39 -16.54
C TYR A 381 -6.33 -10.00 -16.71
N PHE A 382 -6.55 -9.32 -17.84
CA PHE A 382 -6.10 -7.94 -18.01
C PHE A 382 -6.95 -6.95 -17.19
N GLN A 383 -8.26 -7.22 -17.06
CA GLN A 383 -9.13 -6.45 -16.17
C GLN A 383 -8.76 -6.67 -14.71
N VAL A 384 -8.47 -7.92 -14.33
CA VAL A 384 -7.99 -8.27 -12.98
C VAL A 384 -6.67 -7.54 -12.68
N LEU A 385 -5.72 -7.57 -13.62
CA LEU A 385 -4.44 -6.87 -13.48
C LEU A 385 -4.61 -5.36 -13.31
N ALA A 386 -5.58 -4.75 -13.99
CA ALA A 386 -5.91 -3.33 -13.81
C ALA A 386 -6.45 -3.03 -12.40
N LYS A 387 -7.28 -3.93 -11.83
CA LYS A 387 -7.77 -3.82 -10.45
C LYS A 387 -6.62 -3.96 -9.44
N ASP A 388 -5.70 -4.89 -9.68
CA ASP A 388 -4.49 -5.05 -8.88
C ASP A 388 -3.60 -3.81 -8.92
N LEU A 389 -3.37 -3.25 -10.11
CA LEU A 389 -2.57 -2.04 -10.28
C LEU A 389 -3.18 -0.87 -9.50
N ARG A 390 -4.51 -0.70 -9.54
CA ARG A 390 -5.23 0.31 -8.74
C ARG A 390 -5.03 0.06 -7.24
N ALA A 391 -5.16 -1.19 -6.78
CA ALA A 391 -5.02 -1.57 -5.39
C ALA A 391 -3.61 -1.27 -4.86
N ILE A 392 -2.57 -1.74 -5.56
CA ILE A 392 -1.18 -1.54 -5.14
C ILE A 392 -0.76 -0.07 -5.24
N LYS A 393 -1.22 0.69 -6.25
CA LYS A 393 -1.02 2.15 -6.33
C LYS A 393 -1.67 2.88 -5.16
N THR A 394 -2.85 2.46 -4.74
CA THR A 394 -3.54 3.04 -3.58
C THR A 394 -2.73 2.80 -2.31
N MET A 395 -2.19 1.60 -2.13
CA MET A 395 -1.27 1.31 -1.03
C MET A 395 0.03 2.11 -1.15
N ALA A 396 0.55 2.32 -2.35
CA ALA A 396 1.80 3.05 -2.58
C ALA A 396 1.73 4.54 -2.26
N LYS A 397 0.56 5.15 -2.39
CA LYS A 397 0.34 6.53 -1.95
C LYS A 397 0.35 6.65 -0.41
N ARG A 398 -0.05 5.60 0.31
CA ARG A 398 -0.13 5.56 1.77
C ARG A 398 1.20 5.14 2.40
N PHE A 399 1.81 4.08 1.87
CA PHE A 399 2.98 3.42 2.45
C PHE A 399 4.16 3.51 1.49
N LYS A 400 5.16 4.33 1.83
CA LYS A 400 6.36 4.55 0.99
C LYS A 400 7.08 3.25 0.67
N LYS A 401 7.03 2.24 1.56
CA LYS A 401 7.64 0.92 1.34
C LYS A 401 7.19 0.25 0.03
N VAL A 402 5.94 0.48 -0.39
CA VAL A 402 5.40 -0.15 -1.61
C VAL A 402 6.16 0.35 -2.84
N ASN A 403 6.40 1.66 -2.96
CA ASN A 403 7.19 2.21 -4.07
C ASN A 403 8.65 1.74 -4.02
N LEU A 404 9.24 1.62 -2.82
CA LEU A 404 10.61 1.15 -2.68
C LEU A 404 10.79 -0.29 -3.17
N VAL A 405 9.75 -1.13 -3.04
CA VAL A 405 9.88 -2.59 -3.19
C VAL A 405 9.18 -3.11 -4.44
N HIS A 406 8.09 -2.47 -4.85
CA HIS A 406 7.17 -2.98 -5.86
C HIS A 406 7.02 -2.04 -7.07
N ALA A 407 7.82 -0.96 -7.17
CA ALA A 407 7.75 -0.04 -8.31
C ALA A 407 8.02 -0.72 -9.66
N SER A 408 8.96 -1.66 -9.74
CA SER A 408 9.23 -2.40 -10.97
C SER A 408 8.03 -3.24 -11.41
N MET A 409 7.42 -3.98 -10.48
CA MET A 409 6.21 -4.76 -10.72
C MET A 409 5.06 -3.86 -11.21
N MET A 410 4.85 -2.70 -10.58
CA MET A 410 3.80 -1.76 -11.01
C MET A 410 4.02 -1.25 -12.44
N LYS A 411 5.25 -0.89 -12.80
CA LYS A 411 5.60 -0.46 -14.17
C LYS A 411 5.36 -1.56 -15.20
N GLU A 412 5.66 -2.80 -14.83
CA GLU A 412 5.43 -3.95 -15.71
C GLU A 412 3.94 -4.22 -15.94
N MET A 413 3.13 -4.12 -14.88
CA MET A 413 1.67 -4.21 -14.99
C MET A 413 1.10 -3.10 -15.88
N GLU A 414 1.57 -1.85 -15.72
CA GLU A 414 1.20 -0.73 -16.59
C GLU A 414 1.50 -1.04 -18.06
N ALA A 415 2.71 -1.49 -18.36
CA ALA A 415 3.13 -1.80 -19.73
C ALA A 415 2.28 -2.89 -20.39
N ILE A 416 1.94 -3.97 -19.67
CA ILE A 416 1.04 -5.03 -20.18
C ILE A 416 -0.36 -4.49 -20.46
N ILE A 417 -0.91 -3.69 -19.54
CA ILE A 417 -2.25 -3.12 -19.69
C ILE A 417 -2.31 -2.17 -20.90
N GLU A 418 -1.30 -1.31 -21.06
CA GLU A 418 -1.20 -0.38 -22.19
C GLU A 418 -1.09 -1.10 -23.53
N ARG A 419 -0.24 -2.14 -23.62
CA ARG A 419 -0.16 -2.99 -24.82
C ARG A 419 -1.50 -3.62 -25.16
N LYS A 420 -2.20 -4.18 -24.16
CA LYS A 420 -3.51 -4.80 -24.39
C LYS A 420 -4.54 -3.78 -24.90
N GLN A 421 -4.57 -2.58 -24.33
CA GLN A 421 -5.45 -1.50 -24.79
C GLN A 421 -5.14 -1.09 -26.24
N PHE A 422 -3.86 -0.97 -26.58
CA PHE A 422 -3.42 -0.69 -27.95
C PHE A 422 -3.88 -1.76 -28.95
N TYR A 423 -3.66 -3.05 -28.65
CA TYR A 423 -4.10 -4.14 -29.52
C TYR A 423 -5.62 -4.21 -29.67
N ASN A 424 -6.37 -3.92 -28.61
CA ASN A 424 -7.84 -3.87 -28.69
C ASN A 424 -8.30 -2.73 -29.62
N ALA A 425 -7.71 -1.54 -29.50
CA ALA A 425 -8.02 -0.41 -30.37
C ALA A 425 -7.67 -0.71 -31.85
N LEU A 426 -6.53 -1.36 -32.10
CA LEU A 426 -6.13 -1.80 -33.42
C LEU A 426 -7.12 -2.83 -34.01
N SER A 427 -7.52 -3.82 -33.22
CA SER A 427 -8.48 -4.84 -33.64
C SER A 427 -9.86 -4.24 -33.97
N GLU A 428 -10.31 -3.26 -33.19
CA GLU A 428 -11.57 -2.55 -33.46
C GLU A 428 -11.51 -1.76 -34.75
N LEU A 429 -10.39 -1.08 -35.02
CA LEU A 429 -10.17 -0.35 -36.27
C LEU A 429 -10.21 -1.29 -37.48
N ILE A 430 -9.49 -2.41 -37.43
CA ILE A 430 -9.47 -3.42 -38.50
C ILE A 430 -10.89 -3.97 -38.74
N SER A 431 -11.63 -4.25 -37.67
CA SER A 431 -13.01 -4.75 -37.77
C SER A 431 -13.95 -3.75 -38.44
N LYS A 432 -13.81 -2.44 -38.12
CA LYS A 432 -14.61 -1.36 -38.75
C LYS A 432 -14.28 -1.19 -40.24
N THR A 433 -13.01 -1.37 -40.63
CA THR A 433 -12.61 -1.29 -42.04
C THR A 433 -13.23 -2.40 -42.87
N ASN A 434 -13.30 -3.62 -42.33
CA ASN A 434 -13.87 -4.79 -43.02
C ASN A 434 -15.40 -4.70 -43.18
N THR A 435 -16.12 -4.11 -42.23
CA THR A 435 -17.59 -3.97 -42.33
C THR A 435 -18.03 -2.93 -43.37
N ASN A 436 -17.20 -1.93 -43.65
CA ASN A 436 -17.53 -0.86 -44.61
C ASN A 436 -17.21 -1.24 -46.06
N THR A 437 -16.34 -2.22 -46.29
CA THR A 437 -15.94 -2.65 -47.65
C THR A 437 -17.03 -3.46 -48.35
N GLU A 438 -17.99 -4.04 -47.63
CA GLU A 438 -19.08 -4.81 -48.23
C GLU A 438 -20.24 -3.96 -48.78
N THR A 439 -20.27 -2.63 -48.53
CA THR A 439 -21.39 -1.76 -48.95
C THR A 439 -21.05 -0.68 -49.97
N SER A 440 -19.78 -0.50 -50.38
CA SER A 440 -19.42 0.44 -51.44
C SER A 440 -18.37 -0.15 -52.39
N SER A 441 -18.79 -0.49 -53.61
CA SER A 441 -17.92 -0.99 -54.70
C SER A 441 -17.08 0.12 -55.35
N ASN A 442 -16.41 0.95 -54.55
CA ASN A 442 -15.43 1.92 -55.05
C ASN A 442 -14.04 1.45 -54.64
N ASN A 443 -13.21 1.14 -55.64
CA ASN A 443 -11.80 0.77 -55.49
C ASN A 443 -11.05 1.83 -54.69
N HIS A 444 -10.89 1.62 -53.38
CA HIS A 444 -9.92 2.37 -52.59
C HIS A 444 -8.54 1.71 -52.73
N ASP A 445 -7.58 2.48 -53.22
CA ASP A 445 -6.20 2.06 -53.44
C ASP A 445 -5.48 1.88 -52.10
N PHE A 446 -5.12 0.64 -51.77
CA PHE A 446 -4.46 0.26 -50.50
C PHE A 446 -2.94 0.49 -50.50
N THR A 447 -2.36 1.01 -51.59
CA THR A 447 -0.92 1.24 -51.70
C THR A 447 -0.37 2.23 -50.67
N GLU A 448 -1.21 3.08 -50.08
CA GLU A 448 -0.78 4.03 -49.06
C GLU A 448 -0.45 3.33 -47.72
N PHE A 449 -1.09 2.19 -47.43
CA PHE A 449 -0.86 1.40 -46.23
C PHE A 449 0.45 0.60 -46.29
N GLU A 450 0.82 0.08 -47.46
CA GLU A 450 2.07 -0.66 -47.67
C GLU A 450 3.32 0.22 -47.56
N ASN A 451 3.18 1.54 -47.71
CA ASN A 451 4.28 2.50 -47.62
C ASN A 451 4.50 3.06 -46.20
N MET A 452 3.72 2.64 -45.21
CA MET A 452 3.88 3.09 -43.82
C MET A 452 5.04 2.35 -43.15
N THR A 453 6.17 3.05 -42.99
CA THR A 453 7.38 2.46 -42.40
C THR A 453 7.52 2.75 -40.91
N THR A 454 6.70 3.65 -40.35
CA THR A 454 6.75 4.01 -38.94
C THR A 454 5.38 3.98 -38.27
N THR A 455 5.36 3.71 -36.96
CA THR A 455 4.14 3.76 -36.14
C THR A 455 3.50 5.17 -36.14
N LYS A 456 4.31 6.21 -36.35
CA LYS A 456 3.84 7.59 -36.49
C LYS A 456 3.02 7.78 -37.76
N ASP A 457 3.43 7.19 -38.88
CA ASP A 457 2.70 7.25 -40.16
C ASP A 457 1.34 6.57 -40.05
N PHE A 458 1.30 5.44 -39.35
CA PHE A 458 0.06 4.72 -39.05
C PHE A 458 -0.95 5.58 -38.25
N PHE A 459 -0.51 6.25 -37.20
CA PHE A 459 -1.40 7.12 -36.41
C PHE A 459 -1.78 8.42 -37.14
N GLN A 460 -0.88 8.95 -37.97
CA GLN A 460 -1.17 10.12 -38.82
C GLN A 460 -2.20 9.77 -39.90
N PHE A 461 -2.15 8.56 -40.44
CA PHE A 461 -3.16 8.04 -41.36
C PHE A 461 -4.54 7.90 -40.68
N ILE A 462 -4.60 7.31 -39.48
CA ILE A 462 -5.85 7.18 -38.71
C ILE A 462 -6.47 8.54 -38.41
N THR A 463 -5.66 9.51 -37.97
CA THR A 463 -6.14 10.85 -37.63
C THR A 463 -6.59 11.66 -38.85
N ASN A 464 -5.97 11.43 -40.01
CA ASN A 464 -6.37 12.06 -41.26
C ASN A 464 -7.65 11.45 -41.86
N GLY A 465 -7.84 10.14 -41.73
CA GLY A 465 -9.04 9.44 -42.23
C GLY A 465 -10.35 9.91 -41.59
N ASN A 466 -10.32 10.28 -40.30
CA ASN A 466 -11.51 10.82 -39.61
C ASN A 466 -11.85 12.27 -39.99
N ASN A 467 -10.90 13.05 -40.52
CA ASN A 467 -11.14 14.46 -40.88
C ASN A 467 -11.74 14.63 -42.28
N GLN A 468 -11.67 13.63 -43.16
CA GLN A 468 -12.21 13.75 -44.52
C GLN A 468 -13.74 13.57 -44.59
N ASN A 469 -14.38 13.04 -43.54
CA ASN A 469 -15.84 12.84 -43.51
C ASN A 469 -16.63 13.97 -42.81
N GLY A 470 -15.98 15.08 -42.45
CA GLY A 470 -16.56 16.15 -41.62
C GLY A 470 -16.43 17.56 -42.20
N ALA A 471 -16.70 17.75 -43.49
CA ALA A 471 -16.80 19.09 -44.07
C ALA A 471 -18.20 19.68 -43.82
N SER A 472 -18.47 20.14 -42.60
CA SER A 472 -19.42 21.22 -42.25
C SER A 472 -19.57 21.30 -40.72
N GLU A 473 -18.66 21.95 -39.99
CA GLU A 473 -19.00 22.60 -38.72
C GLU A 473 -17.91 23.56 -38.21
N THR A 474 -18.40 24.58 -37.52
CA THR A 474 -17.86 25.89 -37.15
C THR A 474 -16.49 25.98 -36.43
N ASN A 475 -15.81 27.09 -36.72
CA ASN A 475 -14.38 27.37 -36.58
C ASN A 475 -13.89 27.82 -35.18
N ILE A 476 -14.46 27.35 -34.07
CA ILE A 476 -14.18 27.97 -32.75
C ILE A 476 -13.29 27.14 -31.79
N ASN A 477 -12.95 25.88 -32.07
CA ASN A 477 -12.23 25.04 -31.09
C ASN A 477 -10.90 24.40 -31.55
N THR A 478 -10.21 25.04 -32.49
CA THR A 478 -9.06 24.45 -33.21
C THR A 478 -7.79 24.37 -32.36
N GLU A 479 -7.53 25.32 -31.45
CA GLU A 479 -6.30 25.35 -30.65
C GLU A 479 -6.30 24.35 -29.49
N GLU A 480 -7.44 24.15 -28.83
CA GLU A 480 -7.56 23.22 -27.71
C GLU A 480 -7.45 21.76 -28.18
N ARG A 481 -8.12 21.42 -29.29
CA ARG A 481 -7.94 20.12 -29.97
C ARG A 481 -6.52 19.88 -30.48
N LYS A 482 -5.83 20.94 -30.94
CA LYS A 482 -4.44 20.84 -31.39
C LYS A 482 -3.51 20.56 -30.20
N LYS A 483 -3.79 21.15 -29.03
CA LYS A 483 -3.04 20.90 -27.79
C LYS A 483 -3.25 19.47 -27.28
N GLU A 484 -4.50 19.00 -27.21
CA GLU A 484 -4.83 17.61 -26.84
C GLU A 484 -4.17 16.59 -27.80
N ARG A 485 -4.17 16.89 -29.10
CA ARG A 485 -3.49 16.08 -30.12
C ARG A 485 -1.98 16.02 -29.90
N LEU A 486 -1.33 17.16 -29.65
CA LEU A 486 0.12 17.21 -29.42
C LEU A 486 0.53 16.47 -28.15
N GLU A 487 -0.31 16.52 -27.10
CA GLU A 487 -0.10 15.78 -25.86
C GLU A 487 -0.25 14.26 -26.06
N TYR A 488 -1.26 13.83 -26.83
CA TYR A 488 -1.43 12.43 -27.21
C TYR A 488 -0.25 11.92 -28.07
N GLU A 489 0.16 12.67 -29.10
CA GLU A 489 1.31 12.32 -29.95
C GLU A 489 2.60 12.24 -29.13
N HIS A 490 2.80 13.12 -28.14
CA HIS A 490 3.96 13.08 -27.25
C HIS A 490 3.98 11.82 -26.38
N ASN A 491 2.85 11.45 -25.77
CA ASN A 491 2.72 10.27 -24.92
C ASN A 491 2.96 8.97 -25.70
N VAL A 492 2.42 8.87 -26.91
CA VAL A 492 2.62 7.71 -27.80
C VAL A 492 4.07 7.58 -28.25
N ASN A 493 4.72 8.67 -28.66
CA ASN A 493 6.12 8.63 -29.09
C ASN A 493 7.08 8.29 -27.93
N SER A 494 6.79 8.76 -26.71
CA SER A 494 7.53 8.39 -25.49
C SER A 494 7.44 6.89 -25.18
N PHE A 495 6.23 6.31 -25.28
CA PHE A 495 6.00 4.88 -25.12
C PHE A 495 6.78 4.03 -26.14
N LEU A 496 6.73 4.40 -27.43
CA LEU A 496 7.39 3.65 -28.50
C LEU A 496 8.92 3.67 -28.40
N THR A 497 9.48 4.80 -27.96
CA THR A 497 10.92 4.92 -27.71
C THR A 497 11.36 3.98 -26.59
N ASN A 498 10.52 3.79 -25.56
CA ASN A 498 10.76 2.82 -24.50
C ASN A 498 10.56 1.37 -24.97
N PHE A 499 9.59 1.12 -25.84
CA PHE A 499 9.30 -0.22 -26.37
C PHE A 499 10.45 -0.78 -27.24
N ASN A 500 11.01 0.03 -28.15
CA ASN A 500 12.12 -0.39 -29.01
C ASN A 500 13.44 -0.64 -28.24
N ASN A 501 13.59 -0.05 -27.05
CA ASN A 501 14.76 -0.28 -26.21
C ASN A 501 14.68 -1.58 -25.38
N VAL A 502 13.50 -2.22 -25.32
CA VAL A 502 13.26 -3.45 -24.54
C VAL A 502 13.16 -4.69 -25.43
N ALA A 503 12.82 -4.53 -26.72
CA ALA A 503 12.57 -5.64 -27.64
C ALA A 503 13.76 -5.93 -28.58
N HIS A 504 14.86 -6.49 -28.06
CA HIS A 504 15.74 -7.52 -28.66
C HIS A 504 17.06 -7.67 -27.85
N PRO A 505 17.66 -8.89 -27.70
CA PRO A 505 17.35 -10.14 -28.38
C PRO A 505 17.02 -11.32 -27.44
N ILE A 506 15.89 -11.99 -27.66
CA ILE A 506 15.71 -13.40 -27.29
C ILE A 506 14.95 -14.11 -28.41
N MET A 507 15.67 -14.79 -29.29
CA MET A 507 15.18 -15.98 -29.98
C MET A 507 16.40 -16.79 -30.45
N GLU A 508 16.64 -17.94 -29.82
CA GLU A 508 16.86 -19.22 -30.51
C GLU A 508 16.97 -20.38 -29.50
N GLY A 509 16.11 -21.39 -29.70
CA GLY A 509 16.35 -22.80 -29.33
C GLY A 509 15.83 -23.28 -27.97
N THR A 510 14.77 -24.11 -27.94
CA THR A 510 14.85 -25.58 -27.77
C THR A 510 13.51 -26.24 -27.39
N ASN A 511 13.23 -27.33 -28.11
CA ASN A 511 12.49 -28.57 -27.80
C ASN A 511 11.34 -28.60 -26.78
N ALA A 512 10.19 -29.05 -27.30
CA ALA A 512 9.04 -29.55 -26.55
C ALA A 512 9.33 -30.93 -25.93
N ASP A 513 9.28 -30.99 -24.60
CA ASP A 513 8.59 -32.03 -23.81
C ASP A 513 8.97 -31.90 -22.33
N THR A 514 8.28 -30.99 -21.62
CA THR A 514 7.82 -31.08 -20.22
C THR A 514 7.11 -29.76 -19.91
N PHE A 515 5.79 -29.73 -20.06
CA PHE A 515 4.94 -28.57 -19.82
C PHE A 515 4.65 -28.36 -18.32
N GLU A 516 5.71 -28.26 -17.51
CA GLU A 516 5.67 -27.89 -16.10
C GLU A 516 6.54 -26.64 -15.86
N GLY A 517 5.97 -25.46 -16.09
CA GLY A 517 6.73 -24.21 -15.89
C GLY A 517 5.91 -22.92 -15.94
N TYR A 518 4.64 -22.96 -15.54
CA TYR A 518 3.73 -21.83 -15.77
C TYR A 518 3.67 -20.79 -14.66
N ILE A 519 4.42 -20.90 -13.56
CA ILE A 519 4.52 -19.86 -12.52
C ILE A 519 5.95 -19.93 -11.97
N ASN A 520 6.69 -18.81 -12.02
CA ASN A 520 8.00 -18.75 -11.37
C ASN A 520 7.81 -18.61 -9.85
N TYR A 521 7.68 -19.74 -9.16
CA TYR A 521 7.48 -19.76 -7.71
C TYR A 521 8.62 -19.11 -6.94
N GLU A 522 9.83 -19.09 -7.50
CA GLU A 522 10.97 -18.42 -6.88
C GLU A 522 10.72 -16.91 -6.76
N GLU A 523 10.07 -16.28 -7.75
CA GLU A 523 9.72 -14.85 -7.68
C GLU A 523 8.60 -14.56 -6.67
N ILE A 524 7.64 -15.47 -6.53
CA ILE A 524 6.61 -15.40 -5.48
C ILE A 524 7.28 -15.59 -4.12
N HIS A 525 8.21 -16.53 -4.00
CA HIS A 525 8.96 -16.79 -2.78
C HIS A 525 9.79 -15.61 -2.34
N GLN A 526 10.44 -14.97 -3.29
CA GLN A 526 11.23 -13.77 -3.06
C GLN A 526 10.39 -12.64 -2.46
N LEU A 527 9.08 -12.52 -2.75
CA LEU A 527 8.23 -11.47 -2.14
C LEU A 527 8.14 -11.57 -0.62
N PHE A 528 8.03 -12.80 -0.12
CA PHE A 528 7.96 -13.02 1.32
C PHE A 528 9.34 -13.00 1.97
N ASN A 529 10.40 -13.13 1.16
CA ASN A 529 11.80 -13.15 1.59
C ASN A 529 12.56 -11.86 1.21
N ILE A 530 11.86 -10.76 0.88
CA ILE A 530 12.53 -9.52 0.46
C ILE A 530 13.39 -8.98 1.61
N ARG A 531 14.70 -8.90 1.35
CA ARG A 531 15.67 -8.31 2.29
C ARG A 531 15.54 -6.78 2.30
N TYR A 532 14.95 -6.22 3.34
CA TYR A 532 14.81 -4.75 3.46
C TYR A 532 16.04 -4.04 4.05
N ASP A 533 17.09 -4.76 4.46
CA ASP A 533 18.27 -4.18 5.08
C ASP A 533 19.38 -3.78 4.08
N SER A 534 19.12 -3.82 2.77
CA SER A 534 20.08 -3.31 1.78
C SER A 534 20.19 -1.78 1.92
N PRO A 535 21.38 -1.23 2.23
CA PRO A 535 21.54 0.22 2.30
C PRO A 535 21.29 0.81 0.92
N ILE A 536 20.12 1.42 0.73
CA ILE A 536 19.88 2.31 -0.40
C ILE A 536 20.88 3.44 -0.25
N SER A 537 21.95 3.40 -1.04
CA SER A 537 22.86 4.52 -1.19
C SER A 537 22.06 5.65 -1.81
N PHE A 538 21.53 6.55 -0.97
CA PHE A 538 21.07 7.86 -1.42
C PHE A 538 22.30 8.58 -1.96
N LEU A 539 22.47 8.56 -3.28
CA LEU A 539 23.27 9.58 -3.96
C LEU A 539 22.55 10.91 -3.67
N PRO A 540 23.25 11.93 -3.14
CA PRO A 540 22.66 13.25 -3.00
C PRO A 540 22.33 13.76 -4.41
N ASP A 541 21.08 14.19 -4.60
CA ASP A 541 20.66 14.89 -5.81
C ASP A 541 21.63 16.05 -6.07
N GLN A 542 22.33 16.01 -7.22
CA GLN A 542 23.10 17.12 -7.78
C GLN A 542 22.23 17.93 -8.73
#